data_AF-A0A1I0V732-F1
#
_entry.id   AF-A0A1I0V732-F1
#
_cell.length_a   1.000
_cell.length_b   1.000
_cell.length_c   1.000
_cell.angle_alpha   90.00
_cell.angle_beta   90.00
_cell.angle_gamma   90.00
#
_symmetry.space_group_name_H-M   'P 1'
#
loop_
_entity.id
_entity.type
_entity.pdbx_description
1 polymer ?
#
loop_
_entity_poly.entity_id
_entity_poly.type
_entity_poly.pdbx_seq_one_letter_code
_entity_poly.pdbx_strand_id
1 'polypeptide(L)'
;MYAIINNGNGDYYTSTVYACYEDPTNEDGTNWWGEYYIVLNKEKNALIKHYAYDSSVKASIRQMILYIDDNQDNWNVDKRTGIGEVNISDRDSLMKMIEQSTVSNELLELDKQYHFEDYPEIHNEADIAKLMLVSGHFHDARIKQIEDINDKLHIIFDDVWGCNIEMWFSGDVSYDISCRNPAVYDPYWLGSVMIIANGFIYFIDDEDATIEDAAGDNYCWFKAREVKYHVIPD
;
A
#
# COMPACT_ATOMS: atom_id res chain seq x y z
N MET A 1 8.30 5.41 -8.38
CA MET A 1 6.94 4.87 -8.20
C MET A 1 6.92 3.44 -8.66
N TYR A 2 6.55 2.55 -7.75
CA TYR A 2 6.50 1.12 -7.95
C TYR A 2 5.32 0.54 -7.17
N ALA A 3 4.65 -0.45 -7.73
CA ALA A 3 3.42 -0.96 -7.14
C ALA A 3 3.31 -2.48 -7.24
N ILE A 4 2.54 -3.04 -6.32
CA ILE A 4 1.97 -4.37 -6.44
C ILE A 4 0.66 -4.23 -7.24
N ILE A 5 0.57 -4.95 -8.34
CA ILE A 5 -0.59 -4.97 -9.23
C ILE A 5 -1.44 -6.17 -8.84
N ASN A 6 -2.60 -5.89 -8.24
CA ASN A 6 -3.55 -6.90 -7.83
C ASN A 6 -4.49 -7.23 -9.00
N ASN A 7 -4.53 -8.50 -9.41
CA ASN A 7 -5.48 -9.02 -10.42
C ASN A 7 -6.73 -9.64 -9.76
N GLY A 8 -6.78 -9.67 -8.43
CA GLY A 8 -7.85 -10.28 -7.63
C GLY A 8 -7.65 -11.78 -7.41
N ASN A 9 -8.31 -12.31 -6.38
CA ASN A 9 -8.28 -13.72 -6.01
C ASN A 9 -6.87 -14.21 -5.64
N GLY A 10 -6.05 -13.33 -5.06
CA GLY A 10 -4.67 -13.60 -4.66
C GLY A 10 -3.68 -13.70 -5.82
N ASP A 11 -4.08 -13.39 -7.06
CA ASP A 11 -3.13 -13.25 -8.17
C ASP A 11 -2.60 -11.82 -8.22
N TYR A 12 -1.28 -11.67 -8.15
CA TYR A 12 -0.63 -10.38 -8.25
C TYR A 12 0.76 -10.50 -8.88
N TYR A 13 1.32 -9.35 -9.22
CA TYR A 13 2.71 -9.19 -9.65
C TYR A 13 3.17 -7.77 -9.34
N THR A 14 4.41 -7.43 -9.63
CA THR A 14 4.92 -6.07 -9.40
C THR A 14 5.35 -5.41 -10.69
N SER A 15 5.20 -4.08 -10.74
CA SER A 15 5.59 -3.28 -11.89
C SER A 15 5.92 -1.85 -11.47
N THR A 16 6.84 -1.24 -12.20
CA THR A 16 6.89 0.22 -12.30
C THR A 16 5.53 0.75 -12.78
N VAL A 17 5.09 1.84 -12.18
CA VAL A 17 3.98 2.63 -12.70
C VAL A 17 4.56 3.66 -13.67
N TYR A 18 4.07 3.69 -14.91
CA TYR A 18 4.57 4.58 -15.95
C TYR A 18 3.69 5.81 -16.16
N ALA A 19 2.41 5.70 -15.82
CA ALA A 19 1.48 6.82 -15.86
C ALA A 19 0.28 6.58 -14.94
N CYS A 20 -0.32 7.67 -14.49
CA CYS A 20 -1.62 7.75 -13.86
C CYS A 20 -2.51 8.66 -14.70
N TYR A 21 -3.66 8.17 -15.13
CA TYR A 21 -4.65 8.89 -15.93
C TYR A 21 -6.06 8.63 -15.42
N GLU A 22 -6.99 9.48 -15.87
CA GLU A 22 -8.42 9.31 -15.59
C GLU A 22 -9.18 9.26 -16.92
N ASP A 23 -10.17 8.37 -17.00
CA ASP A 23 -11.17 8.41 -18.06
C ASP A 23 -12.05 9.66 -17.89
N PRO A 24 -12.54 10.30 -18.98
CA PRO A 24 -13.38 11.49 -18.86
C PRO A 24 -14.55 11.28 -17.90
N THR A 25 -14.80 12.25 -17.02
CA THR A 25 -15.94 12.21 -16.11
C THR A 25 -17.26 12.16 -16.87
N ASN A 26 -18.25 11.45 -16.32
CA ASN A 26 -19.64 11.56 -16.76
C ASN A 26 -20.17 13.00 -16.54
N GLU A 27 -21.35 13.32 -17.10
CA GLU A 27 -21.95 14.67 -17.05
C GLU A 27 -22.13 15.24 -15.63
N ASP A 28 -22.09 14.40 -14.59
CA ASP A 28 -22.19 14.74 -13.17
C ASP A 28 -20.83 15.00 -12.48
N GLY A 29 -19.71 14.86 -13.20
CA GLY A 29 -18.39 15.30 -12.74
C GLY A 29 -17.70 14.38 -11.73
N THR A 30 -18.22 13.17 -11.48
CA THR A 30 -17.58 12.20 -10.59
C THR A 30 -17.35 10.87 -11.31
N ASN A 31 -16.09 10.50 -11.54
CA ASN A 31 -15.75 9.14 -11.97
C ASN A 31 -14.52 8.62 -11.21
N TRP A 32 -14.65 8.41 -9.90
CA TRP A 32 -13.58 7.83 -9.07
C TRP A 32 -13.16 6.42 -9.56
N TRP A 33 -14.01 5.74 -10.32
CA TRP A 33 -13.75 4.45 -10.96
C TRP A 33 -13.00 4.57 -12.30
N GLY A 34 -12.83 5.79 -12.81
CA GLY A 34 -12.19 6.10 -14.08
C GLY A 34 -10.68 6.24 -13.96
N GLU A 35 -10.12 6.23 -12.74
CA GLU A 35 -8.68 6.29 -12.53
C GLU A 35 -8.02 4.97 -12.96
N TYR A 36 -6.96 5.07 -13.75
CA TYR A 36 -6.18 3.94 -14.22
C TYR A 36 -4.70 4.28 -14.38
N TYR A 37 -3.92 3.21 -14.37
CA TYR A 37 -2.49 3.25 -14.44
C TYR A 37 -1.98 2.51 -15.66
N ILE A 38 -0.82 2.94 -16.16
CA ILE A 38 -0.07 2.22 -17.17
C ILE A 38 1.07 1.49 -16.48
N VAL A 39 1.07 0.16 -16.60
CA VAL A 39 2.01 -0.75 -15.95
C VAL A 39 2.45 -1.82 -16.94
N LEU A 40 3.52 -2.56 -16.65
CA LEU A 40 3.83 -3.80 -17.37
C LEU A 40 2.75 -4.83 -17.09
N ASN A 41 2.54 -5.77 -18.00
CA ASN A 41 1.86 -7.02 -17.68
C ASN A 41 2.74 -7.94 -16.82
N LYS A 42 2.13 -9.01 -16.29
CA LYS A 42 2.80 -10.03 -15.48
C LYS A 42 4.02 -10.66 -16.16
N GLU A 43 3.96 -10.87 -17.47
CA GLU A 43 5.06 -11.44 -18.26
C GLU A 43 6.18 -10.42 -18.58
N LYS A 44 6.00 -9.15 -18.22
CA LYS A 44 6.94 -8.03 -18.46
C LYS A 44 7.36 -7.90 -19.92
N ASN A 45 6.39 -7.99 -20.84
CA ASN A 45 6.62 -7.89 -22.28
C ASN A 45 5.69 -6.92 -23.01
N ALA A 46 4.70 -6.36 -22.32
CA ALA A 46 3.76 -5.37 -22.85
C ALA A 46 3.32 -4.39 -21.77
N LEU A 47 2.96 -3.17 -22.17
CA LEU A 47 2.21 -2.26 -21.31
C LEU A 47 0.72 -2.61 -21.33
N ILE A 48 0.06 -2.44 -20.19
CA ILE A 48 -1.38 -2.58 -20.05
C ILE A 48 -1.97 -1.36 -19.33
N LYS A 49 -3.25 -1.11 -19.59
CA LYS A 49 -4.10 -0.23 -18.78
C LYS A 49 -4.68 -1.06 -17.64
N HIS A 50 -4.44 -0.65 -16.39
CA HIS A 50 -4.97 -1.29 -15.20
C HIS A 50 -5.75 -0.26 -14.37
N TYR A 51 -7.03 -0.52 -14.10
CA TYR A 51 -7.83 0.39 -13.28
C TYR A 51 -7.37 0.37 -11.84
N ALA A 52 -7.49 1.53 -11.17
CA ALA A 52 -7.12 1.73 -9.78
C ALA A 52 -7.99 0.91 -8.81
N TYR A 53 -9.24 0.66 -9.19
CA TYR A 53 -10.24 0.04 -8.35
C TYR A 53 -11.02 -1.08 -9.07
N ASP A 54 -11.44 -2.09 -8.32
CA ASP A 54 -12.34 -3.13 -8.82
C ASP A 54 -13.79 -2.66 -8.83
N SER A 55 -14.27 -2.19 -9.98
CA SER A 55 -15.65 -1.71 -10.14
C SER A 55 -16.74 -2.80 -9.96
N SER A 56 -16.34 -4.08 -9.92
CA SER A 56 -17.28 -5.20 -9.76
C SER A 56 -17.71 -5.39 -8.30
N VAL A 57 -16.88 -4.95 -7.34
CA VAL A 57 -17.12 -5.09 -5.90
C VAL A 57 -17.66 -3.77 -5.33
N LYS A 58 -18.82 -3.33 -5.83
CA LYS A 58 -19.40 -2.00 -5.54
C LYS A 58 -19.63 -1.65 -4.05
N ALA A 59 -19.61 -2.63 -3.16
CA ALA A 59 -19.84 -2.41 -1.72
C ALA A 59 -18.54 -2.07 -0.95
N SER A 60 -17.36 -2.25 -1.55
CA SER A 60 -16.07 -1.99 -0.93
C SER A 60 -15.09 -1.39 -1.94
N ILE A 61 -14.39 -0.33 -1.55
CA ILE A 61 -13.31 0.23 -2.37
C ILE A 61 -12.13 -0.75 -2.30
N ARG A 62 -12.04 -1.65 -3.28
CA ARG A 62 -10.88 -2.53 -3.43
C ARG A 62 -9.88 -1.87 -4.37
N GLN A 63 -8.74 -1.45 -3.82
CA GLN A 63 -7.64 -0.97 -4.66
C GLN A 63 -6.98 -2.15 -5.36
N MET A 64 -6.62 -1.91 -6.62
CA MET A 64 -5.96 -2.88 -7.48
C MET A 64 -4.50 -2.51 -7.74
N ILE A 65 -4.11 -1.30 -7.36
CA ILE A 65 -2.75 -0.77 -7.47
C ILE A 65 -2.32 -0.37 -6.08
N LEU A 66 -1.46 -1.18 -5.46
CA LEU A 66 -0.99 -0.97 -4.10
C LEU A 66 0.42 -0.38 -4.16
N TYR A 67 0.54 0.91 -3.89
CA TYR A 67 1.81 1.62 -3.95
C TYR A 67 2.75 1.19 -2.83
N ILE A 68 3.98 0.83 -3.19
CA ILE A 68 5.04 0.56 -2.22
C ILE A 68 6.20 1.56 -2.33
N ASP A 69 6.14 2.42 -3.33
CA ASP A 69 7.05 3.54 -3.57
C ASP A 69 6.28 4.58 -4.39
N ASP A 70 6.22 5.81 -3.92
CA ASP A 70 5.55 6.96 -4.53
C ASP A 70 6.53 7.93 -5.19
N ASN A 71 7.80 7.56 -5.38
CA ASN A 71 8.80 8.47 -5.93
C ASN A 71 8.42 8.91 -7.36
N GLN A 72 8.23 10.21 -7.55
CA GLN A 72 7.85 10.81 -8.83
C GLN A 72 8.95 11.74 -9.39
N ASP A 73 10.20 11.61 -8.96
CA ASP A 73 11.32 12.48 -9.39
C ASP A 73 11.54 12.46 -10.91
N ASN A 74 11.21 11.35 -11.57
CA ASN A 74 11.28 11.19 -13.02
C ASN A 74 9.92 11.31 -13.72
N TRP A 75 8.95 12.00 -13.13
CA TRP A 75 7.60 12.18 -13.70
C TRP A 75 7.30 13.64 -14.08
N ASN A 76 6.44 13.79 -15.08
CA ASN A 76 5.76 15.02 -15.47
C ASN A 76 4.34 14.95 -14.89
N VAL A 77 4.13 15.57 -13.74
CA VAL A 77 2.86 15.52 -13.00
C VAL A 77 2.16 16.87 -13.01
N ASP A 78 0.86 16.88 -13.34
CA ASP A 78 0.00 18.00 -13.03
C ASP A 78 -0.23 18.06 -11.52
N LYS A 79 0.41 19.03 -10.86
CA LYS A 79 0.35 19.20 -9.39
C LYS A 79 -1.07 19.41 -8.84
N ARG A 80 -2.04 19.80 -9.66
CA ARG A 80 -3.42 20.01 -9.23
C ARG A 80 -4.19 18.69 -9.19
N THR A 81 -3.93 17.79 -10.14
CA THR A 81 -4.73 16.57 -10.31
C THR A 81 -3.97 15.31 -9.91
N GLY A 82 -2.65 15.35 -9.78
CA GLY A 82 -1.81 14.17 -9.56
C GLY A 82 -1.63 13.30 -10.82
N ILE A 83 -2.28 13.66 -11.92
CA ILE A 83 -2.21 12.96 -13.21
C ILE A 83 -0.86 13.25 -13.87
N GLY A 84 -0.25 12.22 -14.45
CA GLY A 84 1.03 12.38 -15.14
C GLY A 84 1.64 11.07 -15.60
N GLU A 85 2.86 11.19 -16.13
CA GLU A 85 3.63 10.07 -16.66
C GLU A 85 5.13 10.25 -16.45
N VAL A 86 5.88 9.17 -16.64
CA VAL A 86 7.35 9.20 -16.64
C VAL A 86 7.90 10.08 -17.77
N ASN A 87 8.99 10.81 -17.49
CA ASN A 87 9.62 11.80 -18.39
C ASN A 87 10.24 11.22 -19.66
N ILE A 88 10.33 9.89 -19.77
CA ILE A 88 10.94 9.17 -20.89
C ILE A 88 9.92 8.73 -21.94
N SER A 89 8.64 9.03 -21.74
CA SER A 89 7.57 8.78 -22.70
C SER A 89 6.52 9.90 -22.62
N ASP A 90 5.51 9.79 -23.49
CA ASP A 90 4.33 10.66 -23.50
C ASP A 90 3.07 9.80 -23.61
N ARG A 91 1.92 10.40 -23.30
CA ARG A 91 0.62 9.72 -23.32
C ARG A 91 0.35 8.98 -24.63
N ASP A 92 0.55 9.62 -25.78
CA ASP A 92 0.23 9.03 -27.08
C ASP A 92 1.12 7.80 -27.36
N SER A 93 2.39 7.88 -26.99
CA SER A 93 3.35 6.79 -27.14
C SER A 93 3.01 5.61 -26.22
N LEU A 94 2.68 5.86 -24.95
CA LEU A 94 2.27 4.83 -24.00
C LEU A 94 0.97 4.14 -24.45
N MET A 95 -0.03 4.90 -24.87
CA MET A 95 -1.30 4.35 -25.37
C MET A 95 -1.10 3.51 -26.63
N LYS A 96 -0.24 3.95 -27.55
CA LYS A 96 0.11 3.16 -28.74
C LYS A 96 0.81 1.84 -28.38
N MET A 97 1.70 1.84 -27.38
CA MET A 97 2.35 0.61 -26.91
C MET A 97 1.34 -0.38 -26.33
N ILE A 98 0.34 0.10 -25.59
CA ILE A 98 -0.78 -0.71 -25.09
C ILE A 98 -1.56 -1.33 -26.26
N GLU A 99 -1.99 -0.52 -27.25
CA GLU A 99 -2.71 -0.99 -28.43
C GLU A 99 -1.95 -2.06 -29.21
N GLN A 100 -0.61 -1.94 -29.25
CA GLN A 100 0.27 -2.86 -29.93
C GLN A 100 0.68 -4.06 -29.08
N SER A 101 0.32 -4.10 -27.79
CA SER A 101 0.78 -5.10 -26.81
C SER A 101 2.31 -5.20 -26.79
N THR A 102 2.97 -4.05 -26.65
CA THR A 102 4.45 -3.93 -26.63
C THR A 102 4.91 -3.02 -25.50
N VAL A 103 6.22 -2.98 -25.27
CA VAL A 103 6.88 -2.04 -24.37
C VAL A 103 8.28 -1.72 -24.91
N SER A 104 8.76 -0.51 -24.68
CA SER A 104 10.11 -0.12 -25.09
C SER A 104 11.18 -0.67 -24.13
N ASN A 105 12.41 -0.79 -24.62
CA ASN A 105 13.53 -1.25 -23.79
C ASN A 105 13.80 -0.27 -22.64
N GLU A 106 13.64 1.04 -22.86
CA GLU A 106 13.86 2.06 -21.83
C GLU A 106 12.90 1.90 -20.64
N LEU A 107 11.64 1.57 -20.90
CA LEU A 107 10.65 1.32 -19.85
C LEU A 107 10.93 0.01 -19.11
N LEU A 108 11.40 -1.03 -19.81
CA LEU A 108 11.84 -2.28 -19.19
C LEU A 108 13.08 -2.09 -18.30
N GLU A 109 14.04 -1.28 -18.73
CA GLU A 109 15.21 -0.94 -17.91
C GLU A 109 14.84 -0.11 -16.68
N LEU A 110 13.78 0.69 -16.74
CA LEU A 110 13.27 1.40 -15.56
C LEU A 110 12.70 0.43 -14.51
N ASP A 111 11.91 -0.57 -14.93
CA ASP A 111 11.36 -1.58 -14.01
C ASP A 111 12.44 -2.41 -13.32
N LYS A 112 13.50 -2.77 -14.05
CA LYS A 112 14.64 -3.55 -13.51
C LYS A 112 15.46 -2.80 -12.45
N GLN A 113 15.35 -1.47 -12.38
CA GLN A 113 16.08 -0.68 -11.39
C GLN A 113 15.50 -0.82 -9.99
N TYR A 114 14.24 -1.21 -9.87
CA TYR A 114 13.59 -1.39 -8.58
C TYR A 114 13.85 -2.79 -8.02
N HIS A 115 14.27 -2.85 -6.76
CA HIS A 115 14.39 -4.10 -6.02
C HIS A 115 13.19 -4.26 -5.09
N PHE A 116 12.27 -5.14 -5.47
CA PHE A 116 11.14 -5.48 -4.62
C PHE A 116 11.57 -6.46 -3.52
N GLU A 117 11.17 -6.17 -2.30
CA GLU A 117 11.37 -7.04 -1.13
C GLU A 117 9.98 -7.51 -0.66
N ASP A 118 9.77 -8.83 -0.62
CA ASP A 118 8.50 -9.41 -0.17
C ASP A 118 8.28 -9.22 1.34
N TYR A 119 9.37 -9.23 2.12
CA TYR A 119 9.36 -9.16 3.59
C TYR A 119 10.28 -8.04 4.10
N PRO A 120 9.98 -6.78 3.79
CA PRO A 120 10.80 -5.65 4.24
C PRO A 120 10.82 -5.55 5.77
N GLU A 121 11.98 -5.15 6.29
CA GLU A 121 12.18 -4.84 7.70
C GLU A 121 12.13 -3.31 7.90
N ILE A 122 11.57 -2.87 9.03
CA ILE A 122 11.52 -1.46 9.41
C ILE A 122 12.80 -1.10 10.14
N HIS A 123 13.63 -0.26 9.52
CA HIS A 123 14.86 0.24 10.13
C HIS A 123 14.86 1.76 10.30
N ASN A 124 14.07 2.48 9.51
CA ASN A 124 14.03 3.93 9.49
C ASN A 124 12.66 4.47 9.02
N GLU A 125 12.51 5.79 9.08
CA GLU A 125 11.28 6.50 8.71
C GLU A 125 10.86 6.29 7.23
N ALA A 126 11.82 6.03 6.32
CA ALA A 126 11.47 5.74 4.94
C ALA A 126 10.83 4.35 4.78
N ASP A 127 11.22 3.38 5.61
CA ASP A 127 10.58 2.05 5.62
C ASP A 127 9.16 2.17 6.20
N ILE A 128 8.98 2.99 7.24
CA ILE A 128 7.67 3.32 7.79
C ILE A 128 6.79 3.97 6.71
N ALA A 129 7.31 4.97 6.00
CA ALA A 129 6.57 5.68 4.97
C ALA A 129 6.04 4.73 3.88
N LYS A 130 6.85 3.74 3.45
CA LYS A 130 6.41 2.73 2.48
C LYS A 130 5.28 1.84 3.01
N LEU A 131 5.37 1.41 4.27
CA LEU A 131 4.32 0.62 4.92
C LEU A 131 3.03 1.46 5.07
N MET A 132 3.13 2.70 5.54
CA MET A 132 1.97 3.59 5.69
C MET A 132 1.33 3.90 4.32
N LEU A 133 2.13 4.08 3.28
CA LEU A 133 1.67 4.28 1.91
C LEU A 133 0.85 3.08 1.40
N VAL A 134 1.41 1.87 1.46
CA VAL A 134 0.73 0.66 0.92
C VAL A 134 -0.50 0.28 1.74
N SER A 135 -0.51 0.61 3.03
CA SER A 135 -1.60 0.30 3.94
C SER A 135 -2.69 1.37 3.99
N GLY A 136 -2.51 2.52 3.34
CA GLY A 136 -3.40 3.66 3.54
C GLY A 136 -3.46 4.08 5.01
N HIS A 137 -2.32 4.09 5.70
CA HIS A 137 -2.20 4.33 7.14
C HIS A 137 -3.03 3.35 7.99
N PHE A 138 -3.28 2.13 7.49
CA PHE A 138 -4.16 1.14 8.14
C PHE A 138 -5.57 1.67 8.42
N HIS A 139 -6.04 2.64 7.64
CA HIS A 139 -7.44 3.06 7.68
C HIS A 139 -8.34 1.88 7.28
N ASP A 140 -9.42 1.64 8.03
CA ASP A 140 -10.31 0.48 7.92
C ASP A 140 -9.64 -0.88 8.21
N ALA A 141 -8.41 -0.91 8.72
CA ALA A 141 -7.78 -2.16 9.14
C ALA A 141 -8.45 -2.71 10.39
N ARG A 142 -8.46 -4.03 10.54
CA ARG A 142 -8.74 -4.69 11.83
C ARG A 142 -7.84 -5.89 12.05
N ILE A 143 -7.62 -6.25 13.31
CA ILE A 143 -6.84 -7.44 13.65
C ILE A 143 -7.69 -8.67 13.37
N LYS A 144 -7.28 -9.45 12.36
CA LYS A 144 -7.89 -10.74 12.01
C LYS A 144 -7.35 -11.86 12.88
N GLN A 145 -6.04 -11.87 13.08
CA GLN A 145 -5.33 -12.93 13.80
C GLN A 145 -4.15 -12.34 14.55
N ILE A 146 -3.89 -12.90 15.73
CA ILE A 146 -2.76 -12.54 16.59
C ILE A 146 -2.21 -13.82 17.24
N GLU A 147 -0.90 -13.99 17.16
CA GLU A 147 -0.18 -15.13 17.73
C GLU A 147 1.06 -14.63 18.47
N ASP A 148 1.12 -14.86 19.78
CA ASP A 148 2.28 -14.55 20.62
C ASP A 148 2.98 -15.84 21.04
N ILE A 149 4.20 -16.05 20.52
CA ILE A 149 5.00 -17.25 20.79
C ILE A 149 6.46 -16.85 21.02
N ASN A 150 6.95 -17.06 22.25
CA ASN A 150 8.36 -16.88 22.62
C ASN A 150 8.95 -15.49 22.28
N ASP A 151 8.28 -14.41 22.71
CA ASP A 151 8.71 -13.01 22.46
C ASP A 151 8.73 -12.64 20.96
N LYS A 152 7.85 -13.30 20.21
CA LYS A 152 7.56 -12.98 18.81
C LYS A 152 6.06 -12.90 18.66
N LEU A 153 5.60 -11.73 18.25
CA LEU A 153 4.20 -11.48 17.97
C LEU A 153 4.00 -11.44 16.47
N HIS A 154 3.09 -12.27 15.98
CA HIS A 154 2.65 -12.29 14.59
C HIS A 154 1.21 -11.81 14.52
N ILE A 155 0.94 -10.86 13.62
CA ILE A 155 -0.37 -10.23 13.46
C ILE A 155 -0.74 -10.25 12.00
N ILE A 156 -2.01 -10.51 11.72
CA ILE A 156 -2.60 -10.34 10.39
C ILE A 156 -3.70 -9.28 10.49
N PHE A 157 -3.53 -8.20 9.73
CA PHE A 157 -4.58 -7.21 9.49
C PHE A 157 -5.33 -7.57 8.20
N ASP A 158 -6.65 -7.50 8.24
CA ASP A 158 -7.49 -7.61 7.04
C ASP A 158 -8.24 -6.31 6.73
N ASP A 159 -8.87 -6.30 5.54
CA ASP A 159 -9.65 -5.19 5.00
C ASP A 159 -8.83 -3.89 4.76
N VAL A 160 -7.50 -4.01 4.62
CA VAL A 160 -6.59 -2.89 4.33
C VAL A 160 -6.64 -2.56 2.83
N TRP A 161 -7.69 -1.87 2.41
CA TRP A 161 -7.86 -1.25 1.09
C TRP A 161 -7.55 -2.17 -0.12
N GLY A 162 -7.86 -3.47 -0.02
CA GLY A 162 -7.61 -4.46 -1.09
C GLY A 162 -6.40 -5.38 -0.84
N CYS A 163 -5.87 -5.39 0.38
CA CYS A 163 -4.90 -6.38 0.83
C CYS A 163 -5.09 -6.77 2.31
N ASN A 164 -4.42 -7.85 2.69
CA ASN A 164 -4.08 -8.15 4.07
C ASN A 164 -2.62 -7.77 4.31
N ILE A 165 -2.28 -7.44 5.55
CA ILE A 165 -0.89 -7.17 5.94
C ILE A 165 -0.52 -8.07 7.10
N GLU A 166 0.46 -8.94 6.89
CA GLU A 166 1.11 -9.71 7.95
C GLU A 166 2.24 -8.89 8.56
N MET A 167 2.38 -8.93 9.88
CA MET A 167 3.43 -8.22 10.61
C MET A 167 4.02 -9.11 11.69
N TRP A 168 5.34 -9.05 11.82
CA TRP A 168 6.08 -9.75 12.87
C TRP A 168 6.85 -8.73 13.72
N PHE A 169 6.64 -8.81 15.03
CA PHE A 169 7.31 -8.00 16.03
C PHE A 169 8.21 -8.90 16.88
N SER A 170 9.45 -8.49 17.12
CA SER A 170 10.40 -9.25 17.94
C SER A 170 11.35 -8.38 18.77
N GLY A 171 11.91 -8.99 19.81
CA GLY A 171 12.93 -8.40 20.67
C GLY A 171 12.31 -7.42 21.66
N ASP A 172 11.86 -7.93 22.81
CA ASP A 172 11.16 -7.18 23.86
C ASP A 172 9.78 -6.67 23.41
N VAL A 173 8.91 -7.60 23.02
CA VAL A 173 7.56 -7.28 22.54
C VAL A 173 6.63 -6.91 23.69
N SER A 174 5.82 -5.87 23.49
CA SER A 174 4.70 -5.51 24.36
C SER A 174 3.60 -4.86 23.54
N TYR A 175 2.34 -5.05 23.93
CA TYR A 175 1.20 -4.53 23.20
C TYR A 175 -0.05 -4.45 24.08
N ASP A 176 -1.01 -3.63 23.67
CA ASP A 176 -2.38 -3.62 24.20
C ASP A 176 -3.35 -3.51 23.02
N ILE A 177 -4.34 -4.40 22.98
CA ILE A 177 -5.39 -4.46 21.95
C ILE A 177 -6.79 -4.39 22.56
N SER A 178 -6.89 -4.15 23.87
CA SER A 178 -8.12 -4.31 24.64
C SER A 178 -9.22 -3.33 24.22
N CYS A 179 -8.88 -2.14 23.75
CA CYS A 179 -9.80 -1.12 23.26
C CYS A 179 -10.38 -1.39 21.85
N ARG A 180 -9.92 -2.46 21.18
CA ARG A 180 -10.43 -2.94 19.87
C ARG A 180 -11.02 -4.34 19.95
N ASN A 181 -11.47 -4.76 21.14
CA ASN A 181 -12.15 -6.04 21.32
C ASN A 181 -13.50 -6.04 20.56
N PRO A 182 -13.68 -6.87 19.52
CA PRO A 182 -14.90 -6.88 18.70
C PRO A 182 -16.17 -7.28 19.47
N ALA A 183 -16.04 -7.87 20.67
CA ALA A 183 -17.19 -8.17 21.52
C ALA A 183 -17.76 -6.94 22.23
N VAL A 184 -17.01 -5.83 22.30
CA VAL A 184 -17.33 -4.66 23.12
C VAL A 184 -17.19 -3.35 22.34
N TYR A 185 -16.27 -3.30 21.38
CA TYR A 185 -15.88 -2.09 20.65
C TYR A 185 -15.89 -2.34 19.14
N ASP A 186 -15.90 -1.23 18.40
CA ASP A 186 -15.59 -1.26 16.97
C ASP A 186 -14.14 -1.75 16.79
N PRO A 187 -13.90 -2.85 16.06
CA PRO A 187 -12.55 -3.39 15.89
C PRO A 187 -11.73 -2.66 14.82
N TYR A 188 -12.36 -1.76 14.05
CA TYR A 188 -11.73 -1.07 12.93
C TYR A 188 -10.88 0.12 13.38
N TRP A 189 -9.74 0.28 12.72
CA TRP A 189 -8.84 1.41 12.90
C TRP A 189 -9.26 2.53 11.95
N LEU A 190 -9.20 3.77 12.44
CA LEU A 190 -9.49 4.97 11.64
C LEU A 190 -8.24 5.55 10.99
N GLY A 191 -7.09 4.91 11.20
CA GLY A 191 -5.76 5.37 10.80
C GLY A 191 -4.74 4.92 11.82
N SER A 192 -3.46 5.21 11.57
CA SER A 192 -2.38 4.80 12.44
C SER A 192 -1.12 5.62 12.27
N VAL A 193 -0.25 5.50 13.27
CA VAL A 193 1.10 6.06 13.25
C VAL A 193 2.12 5.01 13.68
N MET A 194 3.30 5.05 13.06
CA MET A 194 4.45 4.26 13.48
C MET A 194 5.62 5.19 13.81
N ILE A 195 6.30 4.96 14.93
CA ILE A 195 7.32 5.86 15.48
C ILE A 195 8.55 5.07 15.92
N ILE A 196 9.74 5.51 15.52
CA ILE A 196 11.02 4.95 16.01
C ILE A 196 11.56 5.81 17.14
N ALA A 197 11.68 5.24 18.35
CA ALA A 197 12.23 5.94 19.51
C ALA A 197 12.91 5.01 20.50
N ASN A 198 14.04 5.45 21.06
CA ASN A 198 14.78 4.74 22.11
C ASN A 198 15.14 3.28 21.76
N GLY A 199 15.37 3.00 20.48
CA GLY A 199 15.67 1.65 19.98
C GLY A 199 14.46 0.71 19.93
N PHE A 200 13.25 1.28 19.90
CA PHE A 200 11.98 0.58 19.71
C PHE A 200 11.21 1.21 18.55
N ILE A 201 10.32 0.40 17.97
CA ILE A 201 9.31 0.78 17.01
C ILE A 201 7.97 0.66 17.73
N TYR A 202 7.19 1.75 17.71
CA TYR A 202 5.84 1.84 18.25
C TYR A 202 4.85 1.91 17.10
N PHE A 203 3.76 1.16 17.17
CA PHE A 203 2.69 1.18 16.18
C PHE A 203 1.36 1.38 16.89
N ILE A 204 0.61 2.44 16.57
CA ILE A 204 -0.54 2.92 17.35
C ILE A 204 -1.71 3.21 16.40
N ASP A 205 -2.93 2.87 16.80
CA ASP A 205 -4.16 2.94 16.02
C ASP A 205 -4.82 4.33 15.97
N ASP A 206 -4.02 5.38 15.81
CA ASP A 206 -4.46 6.76 15.61
C ASP A 206 -3.34 7.55 14.91
N GLU A 207 -3.68 8.37 13.92
CA GLU A 207 -2.69 9.13 13.11
C GLU A 207 -2.02 10.26 13.90
N ASP A 208 -2.68 10.78 14.94
CA ASP A 208 -2.20 11.89 15.77
C ASP A 208 -1.60 11.42 17.11
N ALA A 209 -1.56 10.10 17.36
CA ALA A 209 -1.06 9.55 18.61
C ALA A 209 0.44 9.78 18.83
N THR A 210 0.80 9.97 20.09
CA THR A 210 2.17 10.01 20.58
C THR A 210 2.53 8.74 21.35
N ILE A 211 3.82 8.53 21.63
CA ILE A 211 4.26 7.39 22.44
C ILE A 211 3.67 7.45 23.85
N GLU A 212 3.47 8.65 24.40
CA GLU A 212 2.83 8.85 25.70
C GLU A 212 1.36 8.43 25.69
N ASP A 213 0.66 8.57 24.56
CA ASP A 213 -0.74 8.16 24.42
C ASP A 213 -0.90 6.64 24.50
N ALA A 214 0.10 5.88 24.01
CA ALA A 214 0.14 4.42 24.16
C ALA A 214 0.25 3.96 25.63
N ALA A 215 0.52 4.86 26.59
CA ALA A 215 0.46 4.52 28.02
C ALA A 215 -0.96 4.60 28.62
N GLY A 216 -1.96 5.07 27.86
CA GLY A 216 -3.37 5.14 28.26
C GLY A 216 -4.22 3.98 27.75
N ASP A 217 -5.45 3.85 28.29
CA ASP A 217 -6.33 2.70 28.04
C ASP A 217 -7.19 2.81 26.75
N ASN A 218 -6.96 3.83 25.91
CA ASN A 218 -7.84 4.14 24.76
C ASN A 218 -7.27 3.75 23.40
N TYR A 219 -6.02 3.30 23.34
CA TYR A 219 -5.30 3.02 22.10
C TYR A 219 -4.92 1.56 21.99
N CYS A 220 -5.03 1.03 20.78
CA CYS A 220 -4.46 -0.23 20.40
C CYS A 220 -3.03 0.04 19.93
N TRP A 221 -2.06 -0.59 20.57
CA TRP A 221 -0.65 -0.33 20.28
C TRP A 221 0.22 -1.57 20.37
N PHE A 222 1.33 -1.52 19.64
CA PHE A 222 2.39 -2.51 19.62
C PHE A 222 3.73 -1.83 19.79
N LYS A 223 4.65 -2.51 20.46
CA LYS A 223 6.02 -2.06 20.67
C LYS A 223 6.97 -3.24 20.56
N ALA A 224 8.03 -3.08 19.77
CA ALA A 224 9.11 -4.06 19.65
C ALA A 224 10.41 -3.41 19.19
N ARG A 225 11.52 -4.16 19.19
CA ARG A 225 12.80 -3.67 18.63
C ARG A 225 12.90 -3.86 17.13
N GLU A 226 12.32 -4.93 16.65
CA GLU A 226 12.36 -5.35 15.24
C GLU A 226 10.93 -5.54 14.75
N VAL A 227 10.64 -4.97 13.58
CA VAL A 227 9.37 -5.13 12.88
C VAL A 227 9.64 -5.46 11.43
N LYS A 228 8.94 -6.45 10.90
CA LYS A 228 8.90 -6.76 9.47
C LYS A 228 7.46 -7.00 9.04
N TYR A 229 7.17 -6.82 7.76
CA TYR A 229 5.81 -6.99 7.25
C TYR A 229 5.78 -7.70 5.89
N HIS A 230 4.60 -8.16 5.49
CA HIS A 230 4.32 -8.73 4.18
C HIS A 230 2.94 -8.31 3.71
N VAL A 231 2.85 -7.80 2.48
CA VAL A 231 1.59 -7.36 1.87
C VAL A 231 1.03 -8.51 1.02
N ILE A 232 -0.22 -8.88 1.29
CA ILE A 232 -0.93 -9.96 0.61
C ILE A 232 -2.15 -9.38 -0.12
N PRO A 233 -2.06 -9.09 -1.42
CA PRO A 233 -3.18 -8.59 -2.20
C PRO A 233 -4.36 -9.58 -2.25
N ASP A 234 -5.59 -9.05 -2.27
CA ASP A 234 -6.87 -9.80 -2.32
C ASP A 234 -7.07 -10.70 -3.55
#